data_AF-A0A6H2FL05-F1
#
_entry.id   AF-A0A6H2FL05-F1
#
_cell.length_a   1.000
_cell.length_b   1.000
_cell.length_c   1.000
_cell.angle_alpha   90.00
_cell.angle_beta   90.00
_cell.angle_gamma   90.00
#
_symmetry.space_group_name_H-M   'P 1'
#
loop_
_entity.id
_entity.type
_entity.pdbx_description
1 polymer ?
#
loop_
_entity_poly.entity_id
_entity_poly.type
_entity_poly.pdbx_seq_one_letter_code
_entity_poly.pdbx_strand_id
1 'polypeptide(L)' 'MKKKILYFTFKVAPMLGKTNKYCRYFYRKLTKKSFLYTEIIHSNAVKNNKNFLLENKNAYRY' A
#
# COMPACT_ATOMS: atom_id res chain seq x y z
N MET A 1 -6.25 -17.18 -20.10
CA MET A 1 -5.68 -15.82 -19.96
C MET A 1 -4.28 -15.89 -19.37
N LYS A 2 -3.22 -15.52 -20.11
CA LYS A 2 -1.86 -15.44 -19.56
C LYS A 2 -1.77 -14.26 -18.58
N LYS A 3 -1.44 -14.51 -17.31
CA LYS A 3 -1.26 -13.48 -16.29
C LYS A 3 0.08 -12.78 -16.53
N LYS A 4 0.09 -11.47 -16.84
CA LYS A 4 1.32 -10.70 -17.01
C LYS A 4 1.94 -10.46 -15.63
N ILE A 5 3.08 -11.07 -15.35
CA ILE A 5 3.82 -10.85 -14.10
C ILE A 5 4.54 -9.49 -14.23
N LEU A 6 4.17 -8.53 -13.39
CA LEU A 6 4.91 -7.28 -13.25
C LEU A 6 6.03 -7.46 -12.23
N TYR A 7 7.27 -7.23 -12.64
CA TYR A 7 8.43 -7.20 -11.76
C TYR A 7 8.74 -5.75 -11.38
N PHE A 8 8.59 -5.43 -10.09
CA PHE A 8 9.05 -4.16 -9.53
C PHE A 8 10.46 -4.34 -8.98
N THR A 9 11.43 -3.57 -9.48
CA THR A 9 12.84 -3.62 -9.05
C THR A 9 13.02 -3.21 -7.59
N PHE A 10 12.15 -2.35 -7.06
CA PHE A 10 12.23 -1.85 -5.69
C PHE A 10 10.86 -1.91 -5.01
N LYS A 11 10.83 -2.38 -3.76
CA LYS A 11 9.62 -2.54 -2.94
C LYS A 11 9.85 -2.04 -1.52
N VAL A 12 8.87 -1.36 -0.94
CA VAL A 12 8.90 -0.86 0.44
C VAL A 12 8.04 -1.77 1.30
N ALA A 13 8.66 -2.48 2.25
CA ALA A 13 8.01 -3.46 3.13
C ALA A 13 6.87 -2.85 3.97
N PRO A 14 5.87 -3.65 4.36
CA PRO A 14 4.82 -3.21 5.27
C PRO A 14 5.39 -3.01 6.69
N MET A 15 5.15 -1.84 7.27
CA MET A 15 5.62 -1.47 8.61
C MET A 15 4.51 -0.77 9.38
N LEU A 16 4.15 -1.32 10.54
CA LEU A 16 3.15 -0.74 11.44
C LEU A 16 3.59 0.65 11.94
N GLY A 17 2.69 1.63 11.89
CA GLY A 17 2.95 3.01 12.33
C GLY A 17 3.90 3.81 11.41
N LYS A 18 4.44 3.19 10.35
CA LYS A 18 5.37 3.84 9.42
C LYS A 18 4.79 3.96 8.01
N THR A 19 4.33 2.86 7.42
CA THR A 19 3.84 2.84 6.01
C THR A 19 2.42 3.37 5.83
N ASN A 20 2.08 4.44 6.57
CA ASN A 20 0.78 5.11 6.49
C ASN A 20 0.59 5.87 5.16
N LYS A 21 -0.57 6.51 4.98
CA LYS A 21 -0.89 7.29 3.77
C LYS A 21 0.10 8.43 3.51
N TYR A 22 0.56 9.13 4.55
CA TYR A 22 1.47 10.26 4.42
C TYR A 22 2.88 9.81 4.02
N CYS A 23 3.37 8.73 4.63
CA CYS A 23 4.68 8.18 4.34
C CYS A 23 4.74 7.59 2.93
N ARG A 24 3.68 6.87 2.51
CA ARG A 24 3.58 6.37 1.12
C ARG A 24 3.49 7.50 0.11
N TYR A 25 2.76 8.58 0.42
CA TYR A 25 2.73 9.76 -0.44
C TYR A 25 4.12 10.37 -0.60
N PHE A 26 4.88 10.50 0.48
CA PHE A 26 6.27 10.94 0.44
C PHE A 26 7.15 10.00 -0.41
N TYR A 27 7.08 8.68 -0.18
CA TYR A 27 7.82 7.69 -0.97
C TYR A 27 7.46 7.74 -2.46
N ARG A 28 6.21 8.06 -2.81
CA ARG A 28 5.79 8.24 -4.20
C ARG A 28 6.41 9.47 -4.85
N LYS A 29 6.68 10.53 -4.08
CA LYS A 29 7.43 11.70 -4.59
C LYS A 29 8.90 11.37 -4.84
N LEU A 30 9.49 10.48 -4.05
CA LEU A 30 10.86 10.01 -4.26
C LEU A 30 10.99 9.08 -5.47
N THR A 31 10.02 8.19 -5.68
CA THR A 31 10.08 7.19 -6.75
C THR A 31 8.70 6.93 -7.36
N LYS A 32 8.62 6.95 -8.69
CA LYS A 32 7.38 6.69 -9.45
C LYS A 32 7.11 5.19 -9.68
N LYS A 33 8.13 4.34 -9.62
CA LYS A 33 8.05 2.92 -10.04
C LYS A 33 8.12 1.92 -8.87
N SER A 34 8.34 2.38 -7.65
CA SER A 34 8.42 1.52 -6.48
C SER A 34 7.06 0.94 -6.09
N PHE A 35 7.05 -0.33 -5.68
CA PHE A 35 5.89 -0.95 -5.06
C PHE A 35 5.82 -0.58 -3.57
N LEU A 36 4.72 0.01 -3.13
CA LEU A 36 4.54 0.46 -1.75
C LEU A 36 3.46 -0.38 -1.06
N TYR A 37 3.85 -1.20 -0.08
CA TYR A 37 2.88 -1.91 0.76
C TYR A 37 2.19 -0.93 1.73
N THR A 38 0.95 -1.24 2.12
CA THR A 38 0.28 -0.59 3.26
C THR A 38 0.90 -1.03 4.57
N GLU A 39 0.53 -0.37 5.66
CA GLU A 39 0.77 -0.91 7.01
C GLU A 39 0.16 -2.31 7.15
N ILE A 40 0.65 -3.04 8.15
CA ILE A 40 0.06 -4.31 8.56
C ILE A 40 -1.34 -4.02 9.09
N ILE A 41 -2.34 -4.66 8.50
CA ILE A 41 -3.75 -4.48 8.85
C ILE A 41 -4.24 -5.76 9.52
N HIS A 42 -4.82 -5.63 10.73
CA HIS A 42 -5.40 -6.76 11.43
C HIS A 42 -6.78 -7.13 10.84
N SER A 43 -7.03 -8.42 10.67
CA SER A 43 -8.27 -8.92 10.04
C SER A 43 -9.54 -8.46 10.75
N ASN A 44 -9.50 -8.37 12.08
CA ASN A 44 -10.64 -7.90 12.88
C ASN A 44 -11.02 -6.44 12.57
N ALA A 45 -10.03 -5.58 12.27
CA ALA A 45 -10.29 -4.18 11.90
C ALA A 45 -11.02 -4.07 10.56
N VAL A 46 -10.67 -4.96 9.60
CA VAL A 46 -11.34 -5.04 8.30
C VAL A 46 -12.76 -5.59 8.44
N LYS A 47 -12.97 -6.58 9.31
CA LYS A 47 -14.29 -7.19 9.55
C LYS A 47 -15.28 -6.20 10.15
N ASN A 48 -14.83 -5.37 11.10
CA ASN A 48 -15.70 -4.47 11.86
C ASN A 48 -15.95 -3.13 11.17
N ASN A 49 -15.11 -2.73 10.20
CA ASN A 49 -15.28 -1.49 9.45
C ASN A 49 -15.17 -1.75 7.94
N LYS A 50 -16.33 -1.77 7.25
CA LYS A 50 -16.43 -1.96 5.80
C LYS A 50 -15.67 -0.91 4.99
N ASN A 51 -15.47 0.30 5.54
CA ASN A 51 -14.78 1.40 4.89
C ASN A 51 -13.27 1.45 5.20
N PHE A 52 -12.78 0.60 6.11
CA PHE A 52 -11.38 0.62 6.55
C PHE A 52 -10.38 0.49 5.38
N LEU A 53 -10.69 -0.37 4.41
CA LEU A 53 -9.85 -0.57 3.23
C LEU A 53 -9.93 0.61 2.25
N LEU A 54 -11.06 1.32 2.19
CA LEU A 54 -11.23 2.51 1.35
C LEU A 54 -10.42 3.69 1.91
N GLU A 55 -10.45 3.88 3.22
CA GLU A 55 -9.66 4.92 3.91
C GLU A 55 -8.15 4.70 3.73
N ASN A 56 -7.72 3.44 3.69
CA ASN A 56 -6.31 3.05 3.55
C ASN A 56 -5.87 2.76 2.09
N LYS A 57 -6.77 2.93 1.11
CA LYS A 57 -6.58 2.59 -0.31
C LYS A 57 -5.64 3.53 -1.07
N ASN A 58 -5.38 4.72 -0.53
CA ASN A 58 -4.82 5.88 -1.25
C ASN A 58 -3.36 5.78 -1.78
N ALA A 59 -2.84 4.59 -2.08
CA ALA A 59 -1.54 4.43 -2.75
C ALA A 59 -1.57 3.66 -4.08
N TYR A 60 -2.71 3.11 -4.49
CA TYR A 60 -2.77 2.25 -5.69
C TYR A 60 -2.95 3.01 -7.02
N ARG A 61 -3.21 4.33 -7.01
CA ARG A 61 -3.65 5.03 -8.24
C ARG A 61 -3.07 6.44 -8.46
N TYR A 62 -1.75 6.56 -8.32
CA TYR A 62 -0.99 7.63 -8.96
C TYR A 62 0.19 7.03 -9.72
#